data_AF-A0A820LUW6-F1
#
_entry.id   AF-A0A820LUW6-F1
#
_cell.length_a   1.000
_cell.length_b   1.000
_cell.length_c   1.000
_cell.angle_alpha   90.00
_cell.angle_beta   90.00
_cell.angle_gamma   90.00
#
_symmetry.space_group_name_H-M   'P 1'
#
loop_
_entity.id
_entity.type
_entity.pdbx_description
1 polymer ?
#
loop_
_entity_poly.entity_id
_entity_poly.type
_entity_poly.pdbx_seq_one_letter_code
_entity_poly.pdbx_strand_id
1 'polypeptide(L)'
;RKHPAPPISNFDPLVKAADTKGFQIKANTGKELADSLDQAILSAHPYFNTMLRMLATRCMMQAVYFCSGFESDMKNFEHYGLATPIYTHFTSPIRRYSDVLVHRLLAAGINADATFPDLLNKRVLQQICNNLNYRHRMAQYAARASVDLHTH
;
A
#
# COMPACT_ATOMS: atom_id res chain seq x y z
N ARG A 1 4.39 -7.97 2.08
CA ARG A 1 3.97 -6.55 2.17
C ARG A 1 2.46 -6.52 2.20
N LYS A 2 1.86 -6.03 3.28
CA LYS A 2 0.40 -5.95 3.44
C LYS A 2 -0.10 -4.53 3.21
N HIS A 3 -1.36 -4.41 2.81
CA HIS A 3 -2.06 -3.14 2.76
C HIS A 3 -3.36 -3.33 3.54
N PRO A 4 -3.38 -2.95 4.84
CA PRO A 4 -4.55 -3.11 5.67
C PRO A 4 -5.76 -2.36 5.10
N ALA A 5 -6.94 -2.92 5.29
CA ALA A 5 -8.17 -2.26 4.92
C ALA A 5 -8.33 -0.95 5.73
N PRO A 6 -8.58 0.19 5.06
CA PRO A 6 -8.84 1.44 5.76
C PRO A 6 -10.11 1.37 6.62
N PRO A 7 -10.11 1.96 7.84
CA PRO A 7 -11.33 2.13 8.61
C PRO A 7 -12.38 2.91 7.80
N ILE A 8 -13.65 2.50 7.92
CA ILE A 8 -14.75 3.13 7.17
C ILE A 8 -14.83 4.63 7.44
N SER A 9 -14.57 5.06 8.68
CA SER A 9 -14.56 6.48 9.08
C SER A 9 -13.56 7.34 8.32
N ASN A 10 -12.49 6.78 7.76
CA ASN A 10 -11.55 7.53 6.92
C ASN A 10 -12.21 8.05 5.65
N PHE A 11 -13.29 7.41 5.19
CA PHE A 11 -14.02 7.81 3.99
C PHE A 11 -15.14 8.80 4.25
N ASP A 12 -15.51 9.09 5.50
CA ASP A 12 -16.62 10.02 5.82
C ASP A 12 -16.49 11.38 5.11
N PRO A 13 -15.30 12.02 5.05
CA PRO A 13 -15.15 13.28 4.32
C PRO A 13 -15.35 13.11 2.81
N LEU A 14 -14.88 12.00 2.25
CA LEU A 14 -15.02 11.68 0.83
C LEU A 14 -16.49 11.44 0.46
N VAL A 15 -17.18 10.64 1.27
CA VAL A 15 -18.60 10.30 1.09
C VAL A 15 -19.44 11.56 1.15
N LYS A 16 -19.23 12.43 2.15
CA LYS A 16 -19.92 13.72 2.26
C LYS A 16 -19.65 14.61 1.04
N ALA A 17 -18.39 14.72 0.60
CA ALA A 17 -18.04 15.54 -0.56
C ALA A 17 -18.72 15.04 -1.84
N ALA A 18 -18.77 13.73 -2.06
CA ALA A 18 -19.43 13.13 -3.21
C ALA A 18 -20.96 13.31 -3.18
N ASP A 19 -21.56 13.21 -1.98
CA ASP A 19 -23.00 13.36 -1.77
C ASP A 19 -23.49 14.78 -2.13
N THR A 20 -22.70 15.83 -1.83
CA THR A 20 -23.02 17.21 -2.28
C THR A 20 -23.09 17.37 -3.80
N LYS A 21 -22.55 16.42 -4.57
CA LYS A 21 -22.59 16.38 -6.03
C LYS A 21 -23.54 15.30 -6.56
N GLY A 22 -24.32 14.66 -5.68
CA GLY A 22 -25.31 13.65 -6.04
C GLY A 22 -24.75 12.25 -6.27
N PHE A 23 -23.53 11.96 -5.80
CA PHE A 23 -22.93 10.63 -5.94
C PHE A 23 -22.84 9.89 -4.60
N GLN A 24 -23.28 8.63 -4.61
CA GLN A 24 -23.16 7.74 -3.45
C GLN A 24 -21.90 6.89 -3.55
N ILE A 25 -20.92 7.17 -2.69
CA ILE A 25 -19.68 6.38 -2.59
C ILE A 25 -19.84 5.28 -1.54
N LYS A 26 -19.58 4.03 -1.94
CA LYS A 26 -19.73 2.84 -1.09
C LYS A 26 -18.35 2.34 -0.66
N ALA A 27 -18.04 2.41 0.63
CA ALA A 27 -16.71 2.09 1.16
C ALA A 27 -16.63 0.77 1.95
N ASN A 28 -17.63 -0.12 1.85
CA ASN A 28 -17.64 -1.36 2.66
C ASN A 28 -16.60 -2.38 2.17
N THR A 29 -16.38 -2.45 0.85
CA THR A 29 -15.40 -3.34 0.23
C THR A 29 -14.58 -2.60 -0.82
N GLY A 30 -13.39 -3.11 -1.15
CA GLY A 30 -12.56 -2.53 -2.22
C GLY A 30 -13.25 -2.53 -3.58
N LYS A 31 -14.07 -3.56 -3.87
CA LYS A 31 -14.84 -3.65 -5.11
C LYS A 31 -15.95 -2.60 -5.18
N GLU A 32 -16.76 -2.49 -4.12
CA GLU A 32 -17.83 -1.48 -4.08
C GLU A 32 -17.28 -0.05 -4.16
N LEU A 33 -16.11 0.20 -3.56
CA LEU A 33 -15.44 1.49 -3.64
C LEU A 33 -14.99 1.78 -5.07
N ALA A 34 -14.38 0.81 -5.75
CA ALA A 34 -13.98 0.96 -7.15
C ALA A 34 -15.19 1.21 -8.05
N ASP A 35 -16.22 0.36 -7.96
CA ASP A 35 -17.42 0.45 -8.80
C ASP A 35 -18.17 1.79 -8.59
N SER A 36 -18.29 2.26 -7.33
CA SER A 36 -18.93 3.55 -7.04
C SER A 36 -18.11 4.76 -7.47
N LEU A 37 -16.77 4.69 -7.40
CA LEU A 37 -15.89 5.71 -7.96
C LEU A 37 -15.93 5.74 -9.49
N ASP A 38 -16.05 4.59 -10.17
CA ASP A 38 -16.15 4.51 -11.63
C ASP A 38 -17.42 5.18 -12.15
N GLN A 39 -18.52 5.10 -11.40
CA GLN A 39 -19.81 5.73 -11.75
C GLN A 39 -19.85 7.24 -11.44
N ALA A 40 -18.93 7.76 -10.62
CA ALA A 40 -18.91 9.16 -10.21
C ALA A 40 -18.32 10.09 -11.29
N ILE A 41 -19.06 10.27 -12.39
CA ILE A 41 -18.66 11.06 -13.55
C ILE A 41 -19.59 12.27 -13.71
N LEU A 42 -19.02 13.47 -13.74
CA LEU A 42 -19.71 14.70 -14.10
C LEU A 42 -19.29 15.12 -15.51
N SER A 43 -20.22 15.08 -16.46
CA SER A 43 -19.96 15.45 -17.87
C SER A 43 -19.47 16.90 -18.02
N ALA A 44 -20.00 17.82 -17.20
CA ALA A 44 -19.56 19.22 -17.17
C ALA A 44 -18.13 19.40 -16.62
N HIS A 45 -17.61 18.42 -15.88
CA HIS A 45 -16.31 18.50 -15.21
C HIS A 45 -15.52 17.19 -15.37
N PRO A 46 -14.86 16.98 -16.52
CA PRO A 46 -14.14 15.72 -16.82
C PRO A 46 -13.07 15.34 -15.78
N TYR A 47 -12.48 16.33 -15.10
CA TYR A 47 -11.45 16.11 -14.08
C TYR A 47 -12.01 15.71 -12.70
N PHE A 48 -13.32 15.80 -12.49
CA PHE A 48 -13.96 15.53 -11.20
C PHE A 48 -13.65 14.12 -10.68
N ASN A 49 -13.75 13.12 -11.55
CA ASN A 49 -13.49 11.73 -11.19
C ASN A 49 -12.04 11.52 -10.72
N THR A 50 -11.09 12.12 -11.43
CA THR A 50 -9.67 12.08 -11.06
C THR A 50 -9.43 12.70 -9.69
N MET A 51 -10.03 13.88 -9.43
CA MET A 51 -9.94 14.53 -8.12
C MET A 51 -10.51 13.65 -7.00
N LEU A 52 -11.66 13.01 -7.24
CA LEU A 52 -12.29 12.14 -6.26
C LEU A 52 -11.42 10.90 -5.95
N ARG A 53 -10.79 10.29 -6.96
CA ARG A 53 -9.82 9.20 -6.77
C ARG A 53 -8.57 9.64 -6.02
N MET A 54 -8.07 10.85 -6.27
CA MET A 54 -6.95 11.41 -5.51
C MET A 54 -7.30 11.56 -4.03
N LEU A 55 -8.52 12.02 -3.71
CA LEU A 55 -9.02 12.10 -2.34
C LEU A 55 -9.21 10.71 -1.72
N ALA A 56 -9.81 9.76 -2.45
CA ALA A 56 -9.98 8.38 -1.99
C ALA A 56 -8.65 7.72 -1.65
N THR A 57 -7.60 7.97 -2.44
CA THR A 57 -6.24 7.47 -2.18
C THR A 57 -5.67 8.03 -0.87
N ARG A 58 -6.05 9.26 -0.46
CA ARG A 58 -5.64 9.84 0.82
C ARG A 58 -6.36 9.24 2.03
N CYS A 59 -7.52 8.61 1.84
CA CYS A 59 -8.25 7.89 2.88
C CYS A 59 -7.64 6.50 3.19
N MET A 60 -6.86 5.94 2.26
CA MET A 60 -6.26 4.62 2.39
C MET A 60 -5.15 4.56 3.45
N MET A 61 -4.93 3.37 4.01
CA MET A 61 -3.81 3.14 4.92
C MET A 61 -2.48 3.02 4.17
N GLN A 62 -1.38 3.20 4.89
CA GLN A 62 -0.06 2.95 4.33
C GLN A 62 0.18 1.43 4.19
N ALA A 63 0.58 0.98 3.01
CA ALA A 63 1.08 -0.38 2.83
C ALA A 63 2.46 -0.55 3.50
N VAL A 64 2.64 -1.66 4.21
CA VAL A 64 3.82 -1.91 5.07
C VAL A 64 4.47 -3.28 4.79
N TYR A 65 5.80 -3.32 4.92
CA TYR A 65 6.56 -4.57 5.00
C TYR A 65 6.38 -5.20 6.39
N PHE A 66 6.32 -6.52 6.43
CA PHE A 66 6.19 -7.30 7.66
C PHE A 66 6.82 -8.68 7.47
N CYS A 67 7.19 -9.33 8.57
CA CYS A 67 7.66 -10.71 8.57
C CYS A 67 6.46 -11.66 8.79
N SER A 68 6.32 -12.69 7.95
CA SER A 68 5.24 -13.68 8.06
C SER A 68 5.27 -14.44 9.39
N GLY A 69 6.45 -14.62 10.00
CA GLY A 69 6.60 -15.33 11.28
C GLY A 69 6.04 -14.62 12.52
N PHE A 70 5.53 -13.39 12.39
CA PHE A 70 4.87 -12.63 13.45
C PHE A 70 3.36 -12.44 13.23
N GLU A 71 2.82 -12.95 12.11
CA GLU A 71 1.42 -12.84 11.77
C GLU A 71 0.82 -14.24 11.59
N SER A 72 -0.09 -14.64 12.47
CA SER A 72 -0.70 -15.97 12.44
C SER A 72 -1.95 -16.03 11.59
N ASP A 73 -2.67 -14.92 11.43
CA ASP A 73 -3.89 -14.87 10.62
C ASP A 73 -3.54 -14.48 9.18
N MET A 74 -3.78 -15.39 8.24
CA MET A 74 -3.53 -15.14 6.81
C MET A 74 -4.37 -13.98 6.26
N LYS A 75 -5.53 -13.66 6.87
CA LYS A 75 -6.33 -12.50 6.47
C LYS A 75 -5.55 -11.19 6.63
N ASN A 76 -4.64 -11.12 7.60
CA ASN A 76 -3.81 -9.95 7.80
C ASN A 76 -2.67 -9.80 6.77
N PHE A 77 -2.50 -10.75 5.85
CA PHE A 77 -1.49 -10.67 4.79
C PHE A 77 -2.00 -9.90 3.57
N GLU A 78 -3.32 -9.71 3.49
CA GLU A 78 -4.02 -9.16 2.34
C GLU A 78 -3.48 -7.77 1.94
N HIS A 79 -3.49 -7.53 0.64
CA HIS A 79 -3.18 -6.25 0.06
C HIS A 79 -4.45 -5.62 -0.52
N TYR A 80 -5.18 -4.87 0.32
CA TYR A 80 -6.47 -4.24 0.00
C TYR A 80 -6.49 -3.55 -1.38
N GLY A 81 -5.56 -2.63 -1.61
CA GLY A 81 -5.52 -1.87 -2.86
C GLY A 81 -5.14 -2.65 -4.13
N LEU A 82 -4.69 -3.90 -4.01
CA LEU A 82 -4.42 -4.78 -5.16
C LEU A 82 -5.40 -5.96 -5.23
N ALA A 83 -6.33 -6.08 -4.26
CA ALA A 83 -7.25 -7.20 -4.14
C ALA A 83 -6.58 -8.58 -4.24
N THR A 84 -5.43 -8.76 -3.57
CA THR A 84 -4.70 -10.03 -3.52
C THR A 84 -4.41 -10.45 -2.09
N PRO A 85 -4.52 -11.76 -1.76
CA PRO A 85 -4.30 -12.27 -0.41
C PRO A 85 -2.84 -12.20 0.05
N ILE A 86 -1.86 -12.27 -0.87
CA ILE A 86 -0.43 -12.26 -0.55
C ILE A 86 0.32 -11.45 -1.60
N TYR A 87 1.18 -10.55 -1.14
CA TYR A 87 1.98 -9.71 -2.02
C TYR A 87 3.37 -9.40 -1.45
N THR A 88 4.36 -9.29 -2.33
CA THR A 88 5.71 -8.81 -1.99
C THR A 88 6.36 -8.06 -3.16
N HIS A 89 7.39 -7.28 -2.87
CA HIS A 89 8.21 -6.65 -3.91
C HIS A 89 9.39 -7.55 -4.28
N PHE A 90 9.68 -7.63 -5.58
CA PHE A 90 10.76 -8.47 -6.13
C PHE A 90 11.54 -7.80 -7.27
N THR A 91 10.89 -6.93 -8.03
CA THR A 91 11.35 -6.48 -9.36
C THR A 91 12.44 -5.41 -9.35
N SER A 92 12.88 -4.88 -8.20
CA SER A 92 13.83 -3.74 -8.17
C SER A 92 14.84 -3.80 -7.01
N PRO A 93 15.69 -4.84 -6.93
CA PRO A 93 16.69 -5.00 -5.87
C PRO A 93 17.70 -3.85 -5.76
N ILE A 94 18.02 -3.18 -6.88
CA ILE A 94 18.95 -2.04 -6.89
C ILE A 94 18.44 -0.86 -6.04
N ARG A 95 17.12 -0.66 -5.99
CA ARG A 95 16.50 0.53 -5.36
C ARG A 95 15.75 0.22 -4.06
N ARG A 96 15.57 -1.07 -3.74
CA ARG A 96 14.76 -1.51 -2.60
C ARG A 96 15.40 -2.74 -1.96
N TYR A 97 15.84 -2.59 -0.71
CA TYR A 97 16.43 -3.70 0.05
C TYR A 97 15.41 -4.81 0.39
N SER A 98 14.10 -4.51 0.42
CA SER A 98 13.05 -5.53 0.52
C SER A 98 13.16 -6.57 -0.59
N ASP A 99 13.43 -6.12 -1.82
CA ASP A 99 13.54 -7.00 -2.98
C ASP A 99 14.79 -7.86 -2.85
N VAL A 100 15.92 -7.31 -2.38
CA VAL A 100 17.16 -8.08 -2.09
C VAL A 100 16.90 -9.24 -1.13
N LEU A 101 16.14 -9.00 -0.05
CA LEU A 101 15.77 -10.06 0.89
C LEU A 101 14.92 -11.15 0.22
N VAL A 102 13.94 -10.75 -0.60
CA VAL A 102 13.09 -11.71 -1.33
C VAL A 102 13.91 -12.50 -2.34
N HIS A 103 14.86 -11.88 -3.04
CA HIS A 103 15.80 -12.57 -3.94
C HIS A 103 16.61 -13.64 -3.21
N ARG A 104 17.17 -13.31 -2.03
CA ARG A 104 17.91 -14.28 -1.18
C ARG A 104 17.02 -15.42 -0.70
N LEU A 105 15.82 -15.12 -0.22
CA LEU A 105 14.86 -16.12 0.24
C LEU A 105 14.41 -17.04 -0.89
N LEU A 106 14.18 -16.49 -2.08
CA LEU A 106 13.79 -17.27 -3.25
C LEU A 106 14.93 -18.17 -3.71
N ALA A 107 16.15 -17.64 -3.82
CA ALA A 107 17.34 -18.42 -4.18
C ALA A 107 17.55 -19.61 -3.23
N ALA A 108 17.43 -19.38 -1.92
CA ALA A 108 17.44 -20.46 -0.93
C ALA A 108 16.27 -21.44 -1.09
N GLY A 109 15.06 -20.93 -1.34
CA GLY A 109 13.86 -21.76 -1.52
C GLY A 109 13.88 -22.66 -2.75
N ILE A 110 14.66 -22.30 -3.78
CA ILE A 110 14.88 -23.12 -4.99
C ILE A 110 16.23 -23.87 -4.98
N ASN A 111 16.94 -23.86 -3.86
CA ASN A 111 18.27 -24.48 -3.69
C ASN A 111 19.37 -23.95 -4.63
N ALA A 112 19.24 -22.69 -5.09
CA ALA A 112 20.27 -22.01 -5.87
C ALA A 112 21.33 -21.34 -4.97
N ASP A 113 21.03 -21.13 -3.68
CA ASP A 113 21.93 -20.57 -2.68
C ASP A 113 21.61 -21.13 -1.28
N ALA A 114 22.49 -20.92 -0.31
CA ALA A 114 22.30 -21.36 1.08
C ALA A 114 21.65 -20.28 1.96
N THR A 115 20.98 -20.71 3.02
CA THR A 115 20.49 -19.80 4.07
C THR A 115 21.60 -19.43 5.04
N PHE A 116 21.42 -18.32 5.76
CA PHE A 116 22.26 -17.94 6.89
C PHE A 116 21.39 -17.59 8.11
N PRO A 117 21.91 -17.69 9.36
CA PRO A 117 21.09 -17.62 10.56
C PRO A 117 20.17 -16.39 10.66
N ASP A 118 20.69 -15.21 10.31
CA ASP A 118 19.93 -13.96 10.37
C ASP A 118 18.78 -13.90 9.34
N LEU A 119 18.92 -14.59 8.20
CA LEU A 119 17.89 -14.63 7.15
C LEU A 119 16.61 -15.33 7.64
N LEU A 120 16.74 -16.28 8.57
CA LEU A 120 15.64 -17.06 9.12
C LEU A 120 15.20 -16.57 10.51
N ASN A 121 15.94 -15.63 11.10
CA ASN A 121 15.60 -15.08 12.41
C ASN A 121 14.45 -14.07 12.27
N LYS A 122 13.26 -14.48 12.71
CA LYS A 122 12.06 -13.62 12.66
C LYS A 122 12.29 -12.24 13.29
N ARG A 123 12.94 -12.16 14.46
CA ARG A 123 13.14 -10.89 15.19
C ARG A 123 13.99 -9.91 14.37
N VAL A 124 15.06 -10.42 13.77
CA VAL A 124 15.94 -9.64 12.88
C VAL A 124 15.17 -9.16 11.65
N LEU A 125 14.43 -10.05 10.98
CA LEU A 125 13.60 -9.69 9.82
C LEU A 125 12.55 -8.62 10.17
N GLN A 126 11.92 -8.71 11.34
CA GLN A 126 10.93 -7.73 11.77
C GLN A 126 11.56 -6.35 12.02
N GLN A 127 12.75 -6.30 12.62
CA GLN A 127 13.50 -5.05 12.79
C GLN A 127 13.87 -4.43 11.43
N ILE A 128 14.32 -5.26 10.48
CA ILE A 128 14.60 -4.80 9.11
C ILE A 128 13.32 -4.26 8.46
N CYS A 129 12.18 -4.97 8.56
CA CYS A 129 10.90 -4.50 8.03
C CYS A 129 10.51 -3.14 8.60
N ASN A 130 10.66 -2.93 9.92
CA ASN A 130 10.37 -1.67 10.59
C ASN A 130 11.26 -0.53 10.05
N ASN A 131 12.56 -0.76 9.92
CA ASN A 131 13.49 0.22 9.35
C ASN A 131 13.15 0.53 7.88
N LEU A 132 12.81 -0.47 7.07
CA LEU A 132 12.41 -0.28 5.67
C LEU A 132 11.12 0.55 5.56
N ASN A 133 10.14 0.30 6.43
CA ASN A 133 8.91 1.10 6.48
C ASN A 133 9.19 2.56 6.82
N TYR A 134 10.04 2.80 7.83
CA TYR A 134 10.47 4.15 8.22
C TYR A 134 11.19 4.86 7.06
N ARG A 135 12.23 4.23 6.49
CA ARG A 135 13.01 4.80 5.38
C ARG A 135 12.16 5.06 4.14
N HIS A 136 11.22 4.16 3.82
CA HIS A 136 10.29 4.35 2.71
C HIS A 136 9.39 5.58 2.93
N ARG A 137 8.85 5.76 4.14
CA ARG A 137 8.05 6.95 4.48
C ARG A 137 8.87 8.23 4.36
N MET A 138 10.09 8.24 4.89
CA MET A 138 10.97 9.41 4.83
C MET A 138 11.36 9.75 3.38
N ALA A 139 11.64 8.75 2.54
CA ALA A 139 11.92 8.96 1.13
C ALA A 139 10.73 9.60 0.38
N GLN A 140 9.50 9.19 0.68
CA GLN A 140 8.31 9.80 0.08
C GLN A 140 8.11 11.25 0.54
N TYR A 141 8.35 11.56 1.82
CA TYR A 141 8.24 12.94 2.32
C TYR A 141 9.32 13.85 1.72
N ALA A 142 10.57 13.39 1.68
CA ALA A 142 11.65 14.15 1.05
C ALA A 142 11.37 14.43 -0.43
N ALA A 143 10.86 13.44 -1.17
CA ALA A 143 10.50 13.62 -2.58
C ALA A 143 9.38 14.66 -2.77
N ARG A 144 8.33 14.63 -1.95
CA ARG A 144 7.24 15.62 -2.01
C ARG A 144 7.72 17.02 -1.66
N ALA A 145 8.45 17.17 -0.56
CA ALA A 145 9.01 18.46 -0.15
C ALA A 145 9.97 19.03 -1.22
N SER A 146 10.72 18.16 -1.89
CA SER A 146 11.57 18.57 -3.00
C SER A 146 10.76 19.09 -4.19
N VAL A 147 9.64 18.44 -4.55
CA VAL A 147 8.77 18.94 -5.62
C VAL A 147 8.18 20.30 -5.21
N ASP A 148 7.61 20.38 -4.01
CA ASP A 148 6.99 21.62 -3.50
C ASP A 148 7.97 22.80 -3.55
N LEU A 149 9.24 22.58 -3.17
CA LEU A 149 10.29 23.61 -3.22
C LEU A 149 10.60 24.13 -4.64
N HIS A 150 10.44 23.30 -5.68
CA HIS A 150 10.84 23.64 -7.05
C HIS A 150 9.66 24.01 -7.97
N THR A 151 8.42 23.84 -7.51
CA THR A 151 7.21 24.17 -8.29
C THR A 151 6.46 25.40 -7.77
N HIS A 152 6.95 26.02 -6.69
CA HIS A 152 6.47 27.32 -6.18
C HIS A 152 7.33 28.48 -6.67
#